data_AF-A0A662A0Z3-F1
#
_entry.id   AF-A0A662A0Z3-F1
#
_cell.length_a   1.000
_cell.length_b   1.000
_cell.length_c   1.000
_cell.angle_alpha   90.00
_cell.angle_beta   90.00
_cell.angle_gamma   90.00
#
_symmetry.space_group_name_H-M   'P 1'
#
loop_
_entity.id
_entity.type
_entity.pdbx_description
1 polymer ?
#
loop_
_entity_poly.entity_id
_entity_poly.type
_entity_poly.pdbx_seq_one_letter_code
_entity_poly.pdbx_strand_id
1 'polypeptide(L)'
;MQKPVVNIITTLIFSTIFLNSLSAQSYNSIFLSDTKINPADSNKIFFTFDNTNFIKDNEYFNKIVEGYTFIGFFTNQKITYFPSKNIKIEGGVHLLKYSGLNKFTQIKPIFTFQYQHKDLSLLLGTIYGTLNHNLPEPVFSYENYFTNNIENGMQVLLNKTYLKSDTWLNWEQFILPSDTIQEKLTFGSSNLFFLSDTSNTIMLTIPLQVLIDHTGGQSTNTNSNIQTLVNSDFGFNIKYKVLSKSIKSI
;
A
#
# COMPACT_ATOMS: atom_id res chain seq x y z
N MET A 1 46.54 52.05 -20.94
CA MET A 1 46.87 50.74 -21.57
C MET A 1 46.27 49.62 -20.73
N GLN A 2 45.53 48.72 -21.40
CA GLN A 2 45.21 47.32 -21.08
C GLN A 2 44.82 46.88 -19.64
N LYS A 3 43.50 46.61 -19.48
CA LYS A 3 42.76 45.39 -19.01
C LYS A 3 43.49 44.31 -18.17
N PRO A 4 42.78 43.42 -17.42
CA PRO A 4 41.31 43.24 -17.33
C PRO A 4 40.71 43.09 -15.90
N VAL A 5 39.43 43.43 -15.78
CA VAL A 5 38.50 42.84 -14.82
C VAL A 5 38.09 41.48 -15.36
N VAL A 6 38.27 40.41 -14.58
CA VAL A 6 37.80 39.06 -14.91
C VAL A 6 36.88 38.60 -13.77
N ASN A 7 35.59 38.89 -13.93
CA ASN A 7 34.51 38.12 -13.32
C ASN A 7 34.41 36.81 -14.08
N ILE A 8 34.80 35.69 -13.48
CA ILE A 8 34.46 34.34 -13.96
C ILE A 8 34.08 33.50 -12.74
N ILE A 9 32.83 33.66 -12.32
CA ILE A 9 32.07 32.59 -11.68
C ILE A 9 31.65 31.67 -12.83
N THR A 10 32.39 30.59 -13.02
CA THR A 10 32.05 29.48 -13.91
C THR A 10 33.00 28.36 -13.48
N THR A 11 32.55 27.22 -12.96
CA THR A 11 31.81 26.25 -13.76
C THR A 11 31.32 25.13 -12.83
N LEU A 12 30.03 25.11 -12.49
CA LEU A 12 29.34 23.86 -12.13
C LEU A 12 28.62 23.41 -13.40
N ILE A 13 29.31 22.65 -14.26
CA ILE A 13 28.65 22.00 -15.41
C ILE A 13 27.76 20.93 -14.83
N PHE A 14 26.48 21.28 -14.70
CA PHE A 14 25.39 20.37 -14.47
C PHE A 14 25.27 19.50 -15.72
N SER A 15 25.82 18.28 -15.64
CA SER A 15 25.57 17.22 -16.59
C SER A 15 24.11 16.78 -16.45
N THR A 16 23.20 17.44 -17.15
CA THR A 16 21.83 16.97 -17.38
C THR A 16 21.53 16.97 -18.86
N ILE A 17 22.12 16.00 -19.58
CA ILE A 17 21.59 15.55 -20.87
C ILE A 17 21.49 14.02 -20.79
N PHE A 18 20.42 13.56 -20.16
CA PHE A 18 19.82 12.26 -20.43
C PHE A 18 18.31 12.50 -20.62
N LEU A 19 17.93 12.96 -21.81
CA LEU A 19 16.53 13.03 -22.27
C LEU A 19 16.05 11.66 -22.78
N ASN A 20 16.37 10.60 -22.03
CA ASN A 20 15.62 9.35 -22.20
C ASN A 20 14.42 9.47 -21.28
N SER A 21 13.22 9.34 -21.86
CA SER A 21 12.00 9.04 -21.12
C SER A 21 12.20 7.70 -20.40
N LEU A 22 12.85 7.78 -19.23
CA LEU A 22 12.82 6.75 -18.21
C LEU A 22 11.37 6.65 -17.78
N SER A 23 10.62 5.83 -18.50
CA SER A 23 9.37 5.29 -17.99
C SER A 23 9.77 4.33 -16.88
N ALA A 24 9.77 4.81 -15.64
CA ALA A 24 9.70 3.90 -14.51
C ALA A 24 8.40 3.13 -14.67
N GLN A 25 8.48 1.88 -15.14
CA GLN A 25 7.33 1.01 -15.30
C GLN A 25 6.93 0.52 -13.90
N SER A 26 6.22 1.35 -13.15
CA SER A 26 5.52 0.90 -11.95
C SER A 26 4.19 0.27 -12.39
N TYR A 27 4.25 -1.02 -12.78
CA TYR A 27 3.05 -1.80 -13.08
C TYR A 27 2.51 -2.44 -11.79
N ASN A 28 2.08 -1.60 -10.85
CA ASN A 28 1.55 -2.07 -9.58
C ASN A 28 0.06 -2.43 -9.65
N SER A 29 -0.62 -2.13 -10.77
CA SER A 29 -2.06 -2.34 -10.92
C SER A 29 -2.50 -3.79 -10.75
N ILE A 30 -1.65 -4.75 -11.11
CA ILE A 30 -1.91 -6.19 -10.95
C ILE A 30 -1.96 -6.63 -9.49
N PHE A 31 -1.41 -5.83 -8.56
CA PHE A 31 -1.39 -6.11 -7.14
C PHE A 31 -2.54 -5.44 -6.37
N LEU A 32 -3.35 -4.61 -7.05
CA LEU A 32 -4.44 -3.87 -6.45
C LEU A 32 -5.76 -4.65 -6.53
N SER A 33 -6.45 -4.75 -5.40
CA SER A 33 -7.85 -5.21 -5.36
C SER A 33 -8.82 -4.07 -5.65
N ASP A 34 -9.96 -4.36 -6.29
CA ASP A 34 -11.04 -3.38 -6.42
C ASP A 34 -11.71 -3.15 -5.05
N THR A 35 -11.73 -1.88 -4.64
CA THR A 35 -12.26 -1.46 -3.36
C THR A 35 -13.73 -1.08 -3.41
N LYS A 36 -14.33 -0.97 -4.62
CA LYS A 36 -15.71 -0.50 -4.80
C LYS A 36 -16.70 -1.65 -4.89
N ILE A 37 -17.85 -1.45 -4.26
CA ILE A 37 -19.05 -2.27 -4.46
C ILE A 37 -19.77 -1.76 -5.70
N ASN A 38 -19.95 -2.63 -6.69
CA ASN A 38 -20.79 -2.34 -7.84
C ASN A 38 -22.27 -2.61 -7.50
N PRO A 39 -23.16 -1.60 -7.57
CA PRO A 39 -24.58 -1.77 -7.27
C PRO A 39 -25.27 -2.87 -8.11
N ALA A 40 -24.76 -3.14 -9.33
CA ALA A 40 -25.28 -4.16 -10.22
C ALA A 40 -25.09 -5.59 -9.68
N ASP A 41 -24.24 -5.78 -8.67
CA ASP A 41 -23.93 -7.09 -8.08
C ASP A 41 -24.77 -7.43 -6.85
N SER A 42 -25.73 -6.58 -6.49
CA SER A 42 -26.68 -6.85 -5.42
C SER A 42 -27.38 -8.21 -5.59
N ASN A 43 -27.47 -8.96 -4.49
CA ASN A 43 -28.00 -10.32 -4.36
C ASN A 43 -27.23 -11.40 -5.14
N LYS A 44 -25.97 -11.14 -5.54
CA LYS A 44 -25.12 -12.14 -6.20
C LYS A 44 -24.09 -12.73 -5.26
N ILE A 45 -23.71 -13.95 -5.55
CA ILE A 45 -22.60 -14.67 -4.94
C ILE A 45 -21.57 -14.95 -6.03
N PHE A 46 -20.30 -14.72 -5.71
CA PHE A 46 -19.17 -15.02 -6.57
C PHE A 46 -18.21 -15.94 -5.82
N PHE A 47 -17.55 -16.81 -6.57
CA PHE A 47 -16.38 -17.51 -6.10
C PHE A 47 -15.16 -16.93 -6.82
N THR A 48 -14.13 -16.57 -6.05
CA THR A 48 -12.87 -16.03 -6.55
C THR A 48 -11.73 -16.95 -6.12
N PHE A 49 -10.87 -17.28 -7.09
CA PHE A 49 -9.64 -18.00 -6.89
C PHE A 49 -8.49 -17.16 -7.43
N ASP A 50 -7.76 -16.49 -6.54
CA ASP A 50 -6.57 -15.71 -6.90
C ASP A 50 -5.32 -16.56 -6.63
N ASN A 51 -4.38 -16.56 -7.57
CA ASN A 51 -3.10 -17.25 -7.44
C ASN A 51 -1.95 -16.35 -7.89
N THR A 52 -0.94 -16.24 -7.04
CA THR A 52 0.30 -15.53 -7.34
C THR A 52 1.46 -16.49 -7.17
N ASN A 53 2.23 -16.72 -8.24
CA ASN A 53 3.53 -17.40 -8.19
C ASN A 53 4.62 -16.32 -8.28
N PHE A 54 5.65 -16.42 -7.46
CA PHE A 54 6.66 -15.37 -7.37
C PHE A 54 8.06 -15.93 -7.14
N ILE A 55 9.03 -15.17 -7.65
CA ILE A 55 10.46 -15.29 -7.36
C ILE A 55 10.94 -13.87 -7.04
N LYS A 56 11.46 -13.68 -5.84
CA LYS A 56 12.05 -12.43 -5.38
C LYS A 56 13.41 -12.76 -4.79
N ASP A 57 14.45 -12.39 -5.52
CA ASP A 57 15.84 -12.60 -5.15
C ASP A 57 16.44 -11.26 -4.73
N ASN A 58 16.85 -11.18 -3.46
CA ASN A 58 17.50 -10.04 -2.85
C ASN A 58 18.83 -10.49 -2.22
N GLU A 59 19.67 -11.20 -2.98
CA GLU A 59 21.03 -11.54 -2.56
C GLU A 59 21.96 -10.32 -2.64
N TYR A 60 22.12 -9.62 -1.52
CA TYR A 60 23.11 -8.55 -1.37
C TYR A 60 24.17 -8.93 -0.34
N PHE A 61 25.44 -8.66 -0.65
CA PHE A 61 26.55 -8.81 0.28
C PHE A 61 26.80 -7.48 1.01
N ASN A 62 25.90 -7.11 1.93
CA ASN A 62 26.07 -5.89 2.73
C ASN A 62 25.77 -6.13 4.22
N LYS A 63 26.07 -5.14 5.08
CA LYS A 63 25.90 -5.23 6.54
C LYS A 63 24.56 -4.69 7.06
N ILE A 64 23.68 -4.22 6.16
CA ILE A 64 22.44 -3.53 6.51
C ILE A 64 21.26 -4.51 6.49
N VAL A 65 21.18 -5.37 5.47
CA VAL A 65 20.16 -6.41 5.34
C VAL A 65 20.83 -7.70 4.87
N GLU A 66 20.54 -8.80 5.55
CA GLU A 66 20.98 -10.13 5.10
C GLU A 66 20.28 -10.49 3.77
N GLY A 67 21.03 -11.07 2.84
CA GLY A 67 20.45 -11.52 1.57
C GLY A 67 19.48 -12.68 1.74
N TYR A 68 18.38 -12.65 0.99
CA TYR A 68 17.37 -13.73 0.98
C TYR A 68 16.73 -13.88 -0.39
N THR A 69 16.18 -15.07 -0.63
CA THR A 69 15.45 -15.39 -1.85
C THR A 69 14.11 -16.03 -1.49
N PHE A 70 13.01 -15.40 -1.91
CA PHE A 70 11.66 -15.94 -1.82
C PHE A 70 11.26 -16.55 -3.16
N ILE A 71 11.08 -17.87 -3.18
CA ILE A 71 10.47 -18.58 -4.30
C ILE A 71 9.25 -19.33 -3.77
N GLY A 72 8.08 -19.14 -4.38
CA GLY A 72 6.87 -19.74 -3.86
C GLY A 72 5.60 -19.28 -4.55
N PHE A 73 4.48 -19.56 -3.88
CA PHE A 73 3.18 -19.10 -4.31
C PHE A 73 2.27 -18.83 -3.13
N PHE A 74 1.25 -18.01 -3.35
CA PHE A 74 0.08 -17.97 -2.50
C PHE A 74 -1.21 -18.07 -3.31
N THR A 75 -2.29 -18.44 -2.61
CA THR A 75 -3.65 -18.41 -3.17
C THR A 75 -4.63 -17.79 -2.20
N ASN A 76 -5.57 -16.98 -2.71
CA ASN A 76 -6.74 -16.50 -1.98
C ASN A 76 -7.98 -17.15 -2.59
N GLN A 77 -8.62 -18.03 -1.84
CA GLN A 77 -9.87 -18.68 -2.22
C GLN A 77 -10.99 -18.05 -1.40
N LYS A 78 -11.95 -17.40 -2.05
CA LYS A 78 -13.01 -16.69 -1.33
C LYS A 78 -14.36 -16.79 -2.02
N ILE A 79 -15.41 -16.80 -1.20
CA ILE A 79 -16.78 -16.58 -1.62
C ILE A 79 -17.14 -15.15 -1.24
N THR A 80 -17.59 -14.37 -2.23
CA THR A 80 -18.04 -13.00 -2.06
C THR A 80 -19.54 -12.95 -2.24
N TYR A 81 -20.26 -12.48 -1.22
CA TYR A 81 -21.70 -12.24 -1.26
C TYR A 81 -21.98 -10.75 -1.18
N PHE A 82 -22.90 -10.26 -2.02
CA PHE A 82 -23.38 -8.88 -2.01
C PHE A 82 -24.84 -8.84 -1.55
N PRO A 83 -25.15 -8.81 -0.23
CA PRO A 83 -26.53 -8.79 0.25
C PRO A 83 -27.35 -7.58 -0.22
N SER A 84 -26.70 -6.47 -0.56
CA SER A 84 -27.33 -5.28 -1.10
C SER A 84 -26.35 -4.48 -1.95
N LYS A 85 -26.83 -3.43 -2.62
CA LYS A 85 -25.99 -2.48 -3.38
C LYS A 85 -24.92 -1.75 -2.56
N ASN A 86 -24.93 -1.86 -1.23
CA ASN A 86 -24.05 -1.15 -0.31
C ASN A 86 -23.24 -2.08 0.61
N ILE A 87 -23.44 -3.39 0.55
CA ILE A 87 -22.82 -4.35 1.47
C ILE A 87 -22.12 -5.44 0.67
N LYS A 88 -20.88 -5.74 1.06
CA LYS A 88 -20.10 -6.89 0.59
C LYS A 88 -19.63 -7.70 1.80
N ILE A 89 -19.77 -9.01 1.71
CA ILE A 89 -19.27 -9.97 2.70
C ILE A 89 -18.36 -10.95 1.96
N GLU A 90 -17.13 -11.14 2.43
CA GLU A 90 -16.21 -12.14 1.89
C GLU A 90 -15.87 -13.16 2.98
N GLY A 91 -15.80 -14.43 2.62
CA GLY A 91 -15.34 -15.51 3.47
C GLY A 91 -14.44 -16.45 2.69
N GLY A 92 -13.30 -16.84 3.25
CA GLY A 92 -12.30 -17.61 2.51
C GLY A 92 -11.06 -18.00 3.30
N VAL A 93 -10.01 -18.38 2.56
CA VAL A 93 -8.71 -18.78 3.11
C VAL A 93 -7.57 -18.27 2.22
N HIS A 94 -6.52 -17.79 2.89
CA HIS A 94 -5.22 -17.48 2.30
C HIS A 94 -4.23 -18.61 2.62
N LEU A 95 -3.54 -19.10 1.60
CA LEU A 95 -2.51 -20.13 1.72
C LEU A 95 -1.21 -19.63 1.10
N LEU A 96 -0.13 -19.57 1.86
CA LEU A 96 1.22 -19.19 1.39
C LEU A 96 2.18 -20.37 1.55
N LYS A 97 2.89 -20.72 0.48
CA LYS A 97 3.94 -21.76 0.50
C LYS A 97 5.21 -21.27 -0.20
N TYR A 98 6.31 -21.28 0.55
CA TYR A 98 7.64 -21.16 -0.05
C TYR A 98 8.14 -22.52 -0.53
N SER A 99 8.73 -22.54 -1.73
CA SER A 99 9.33 -23.74 -2.32
C SER A 99 10.51 -24.20 -1.47
N GLY A 100 10.64 -25.52 -1.32
CA GLY A 100 11.63 -26.13 -0.43
C GLY A 100 11.16 -26.35 1.02
N LEU A 101 10.06 -25.71 1.44
CA LEU A 101 9.44 -26.01 2.74
C LEU A 101 8.44 -27.17 2.66
N ASN A 102 8.44 -28.01 3.69
CA ASN A 102 7.55 -29.17 3.76
C ASN A 102 6.08 -28.78 4.01
N LYS A 103 5.83 -27.62 4.63
CA LYS A 103 4.49 -27.16 5.05
C LYS A 103 4.16 -25.80 4.44
N PHE A 104 2.88 -25.43 4.48
CA PHE A 104 2.47 -24.05 4.23
C PHE A 104 3.05 -23.13 5.31
N THR A 105 3.57 -21.98 4.90
CA THR A 105 4.10 -20.94 5.78
C THR A 105 2.98 -20.19 6.47
N GLN A 106 1.89 -19.89 5.74
CA GLN A 106 0.70 -19.25 6.30
C GLN A 106 -0.56 -19.97 5.82
N ILE A 107 -1.49 -20.17 6.76
CA ILE A 107 -2.87 -20.58 6.52
C ILE A 107 -3.71 -19.61 7.35
N LYS A 108 -4.29 -18.60 6.71
CA LYS A 108 -5.04 -17.53 7.39
C LYS A 108 -6.49 -17.49 6.89
N PRO A 109 -7.49 -17.38 7.77
CA PRO A 109 -8.86 -17.14 7.33
C PRO A 109 -8.97 -15.75 6.69
N ILE A 110 -9.85 -15.64 5.70
CA ILE A 110 -10.27 -14.36 5.13
C ILE A 110 -11.72 -14.15 5.56
N PHE A 111 -12.00 -13.02 6.19
CA PHE A 111 -13.36 -12.61 6.47
C PHE A 111 -13.49 -11.10 6.39
N THR A 112 -14.24 -10.59 5.43
CA THR A 112 -14.42 -9.15 5.22
C THR A 112 -15.88 -8.80 5.34
N PHE A 113 -16.20 -7.80 6.16
CA PHE A 113 -17.45 -7.05 6.05
C PHE A 113 -17.13 -5.66 5.52
N GLN A 114 -17.74 -5.28 4.40
CA GLN A 114 -17.63 -3.94 3.83
C GLN A 114 -19.01 -3.30 3.68
N TYR A 115 -19.12 -2.07 4.18
CA TYR A 115 -20.26 -1.19 3.93
C TYR A 115 -19.80 0.04 3.13
N GLN A 116 -20.47 0.34 2.01
CA GLN A 116 -20.16 1.48 1.16
C GLN A 116 -21.39 2.38 1.00
N HIS A 117 -21.24 3.67 1.29
CA HIS A 117 -22.25 4.69 1.07
C HIS A 117 -21.64 5.94 0.44
N LYS A 118 -22.06 6.26 -0.79
CA LYS A 118 -21.49 7.35 -1.60
C LYS A 118 -19.97 7.21 -1.69
N ASP A 119 -19.24 8.20 -1.17
CA ASP A 119 -17.79 8.31 -1.23
C ASP A 119 -17.09 7.62 -0.05
N LEU A 120 -17.83 7.07 0.92
CA LEU A 120 -17.31 6.43 2.13
C LEU A 120 -17.44 4.91 2.02
N SER A 121 -16.36 4.19 2.34
CA SER A 121 -16.40 2.76 2.64
C SER A 121 -15.80 2.46 4.01
N LEU A 122 -16.43 1.55 4.73
CA LEU A 122 -15.99 1.02 6.01
C LEU A 122 -15.77 -0.48 5.88
N LEU A 123 -14.64 -0.97 6.36
CA LEU A 123 -14.27 -2.38 6.34
C LEU A 123 -13.94 -2.87 7.74
N LEU A 124 -14.33 -4.10 8.03
CA LEU A 124 -14.01 -4.84 9.25
C LEU A 124 -13.57 -6.27 8.89
N GLY A 125 -12.61 -6.81 9.64
CA GLY A 125 -12.01 -8.11 9.38
C GLY A 125 -10.81 -7.98 8.44
N THR A 126 -10.71 -8.81 7.41
CA THR A 126 -9.65 -8.71 6.40
C THR A 126 -9.84 -7.45 5.55
N ILE A 127 -8.87 -6.55 5.57
CA ILE A 127 -8.91 -5.23 4.90
C ILE A 127 -8.16 -5.27 3.56
N TYR A 128 -8.27 -4.20 2.78
CA TYR A 128 -7.46 -4.05 1.57
C TYR A 128 -6.03 -3.64 1.94
N GLY A 129 -5.17 -4.64 2.13
CA GLY A 129 -3.79 -4.47 2.57
C GLY A 129 -2.78 -4.21 1.45
N THR A 130 -1.51 -4.13 1.84
CA THR A 130 -0.35 -4.10 0.94
C THR A 130 -0.34 -2.88 0.01
N LEU A 131 -0.25 -3.08 -1.31
CA LEU A 131 -0.19 -2.01 -2.30
C LEU A 131 -1.51 -1.23 -2.41
N ASN A 132 -2.62 -1.76 -1.92
CA ASN A 132 -3.90 -1.04 -1.89
C ASN A 132 -3.83 0.26 -1.06
N HIS A 133 -2.97 0.31 -0.04
CA HIS A 133 -2.73 1.51 0.77
C HIS A 133 -2.02 2.64 0.04
N ASN A 134 -1.45 2.35 -1.13
CA ASN A 134 -0.76 3.31 -1.99
C ASN A 134 0.36 4.08 -1.24
N LEU A 135 1.02 3.41 -0.29
CA LEU A 135 2.21 3.91 0.37
C LEU A 135 3.43 3.81 -0.57
N PRO A 136 4.41 4.73 -0.48
CA PRO A 136 5.65 4.61 -1.23
C PRO A 136 6.52 3.51 -0.60
N GLU A 137 7.24 2.77 -1.45
CA GLU A 137 8.09 1.65 -1.04
C GLU A 137 9.05 1.96 0.14
N PRO A 138 9.67 3.15 0.25
CA PRO A 138 10.52 3.48 1.40
C PRO A 138 9.80 3.53 2.75
N VAL A 139 8.48 3.76 2.76
CA VAL A 139 7.66 3.78 3.98
C VAL A 139 7.06 2.42 4.26
N PHE A 140 6.71 1.67 3.20
CA PHE A 140 6.05 0.37 3.31
C PHE A 140 6.53 -0.57 2.22
N SER A 141 7.16 -1.67 2.62
CA SER A 141 7.74 -2.63 1.68
C SER A 141 6.67 -3.28 0.80
N TYR A 142 6.83 -3.20 -0.52
CA TYR A 142 5.98 -3.91 -1.48
C TYR A 142 6.11 -5.42 -1.39
N GLU A 143 7.19 -5.93 -0.78
CA GLU A 143 7.36 -7.36 -0.53
C GLU A 143 6.35 -7.93 0.46
N ASN A 144 5.71 -7.09 1.27
CA ASN A 144 4.58 -7.49 2.10
C ASN A 144 3.47 -8.13 1.26
N TYR A 145 3.36 -7.81 -0.03
CA TYR A 145 2.45 -8.51 -0.93
C TYR A 145 2.71 -10.02 -1.00
N PHE A 146 3.97 -10.45 -0.94
CA PHE A 146 4.37 -11.85 -1.01
C PHE A 146 4.50 -12.50 0.37
N THR A 147 4.90 -11.72 1.39
CA THR A 147 5.24 -12.25 2.71
C THR A 147 4.14 -12.08 3.76
N ASN A 148 3.34 -11.01 3.67
CA ASN A 148 2.34 -10.57 4.64
C ASN A 148 1.08 -10.05 3.94
N ASN A 149 0.52 -10.85 3.01
CA ASN A 149 -0.58 -10.40 2.13
C ASN A 149 -1.87 -10.06 2.88
N ILE A 150 -2.16 -10.78 3.97
CA ILE A 150 -3.40 -10.64 4.74
C ILE A 150 -3.20 -9.74 5.95
N GLU A 151 -3.92 -8.63 5.94
CA GLU A 151 -4.05 -7.66 7.03
C GLU A 151 -5.47 -7.73 7.61
N ASN A 152 -5.61 -7.67 8.94
CA ASN A 152 -6.90 -7.81 9.62
C ASN A 152 -7.13 -6.70 10.64
N GLY A 153 -8.29 -6.04 10.58
CA GLY A 153 -8.69 -5.04 11.54
C GLY A 153 -9.82 -4.18 11.01
N MET A 154 -9.56 -2.89 10.84
CA MET A 154 -10.55 -1.90 10.38
C MET A 154 -9.93 -0.98 9.33
N GLN A 155 -10.71 -0.59 8.33
CA GLN A 155 -10.28 0.36 7.31
C GLN A 155 -11.42 1.31 6.93
N VAL A 156 -11.07 2.58 6.70
CA VAL A 156 -11.96 3.64 6.27
C VAL A 156 -11.40 4.22 4.98
N LEU A 157 -12.18 4.14 3.90
CA LEU A 157 -11.85 4.71 2.61
C LEU A 157 -12.76 5.89 2.32
N LEU A 158 -12.18 7.00 1.88
CA LEU A 158 -12.89 8.21 1.47
C LEU A 158 -12.43 8.64 0.07
N ASN A 159 -13.38 8.86 -0.84
CA ASN A 159 -13.08 9.31 -2.20
C ASN A 159 -13.95 10.52 -2.59
N LYS A 160 -13.61 11.70 -2.07
CA LYS A 160 -14.28 12.98 -2.37
C LYS A 160 -13.53 13.77 -3.43
N THR A 161 -14.17 14.81 -3.97
CA THR A 161 -13.58 15.73 -4.96
C THR A 161 -12.23 16.31 -4.55
N TYR A 162 -12.08 16.70 -3.29
CA TYR A 162 -10.87 17.37 -2.78
C TYR A 162 -10.00 16.49 -1.88
N LEU A 163 -10.41 15.24 -1.62
CA LEU A 163 -9.71 14.34 -0.71
C LEU A 163 -9.93 12.88 -1.11
N LYS A 164 -8.83 12.17 -1.33
CA LYS A 164 -8.79 10.71 -1.25
C LYS A 164 -8.04 10.30 0.00
N SER A 165 -8.62 9.41 0.79
CA SER A 165 -8.03 8.95 2.05
C SER A 165 -8.25 7.45 2.20
N ASP A 166 -7.20 6.75 2.60
CA ASP A 166 -7.22 5.40 3.13
C ASP A 166 -6.63 5.45 4.54
N THR A 167 -7.42 5.10 5.55
CA THR A 167 -6.96 5.04 6.95
C THR A 167 -7.32 3.68 7.52
N TRP A 168 -6.36 2.99 8.11
CA TRP A 168 -6.53 1.63 8.57
C TRP A 168 -5.83 1.35 9.90
N LEU A 169 -6.32 0.29 10.54
CA LEU A 169 -5.71 -0.36 11.68
C LEU A 169 -5.60 -1.85 11.34
N ASN A 170 -4.37 -2.35 11.29
CA ASN A 170 -4.06 -3.77 11.17
C ASN A 170 -3.65 -4.31 12.55
N TRP A 171 -4.42 -5.24 13.07
CA TRP A 171 -4.14 -5.94 14.32
C TRP A 171 -3.41 -7.24 14.00
N GLU A 172 -2.08 -7.21 14.09
CA GLU A 172 -1.24 -8.32 13.68
C GLU A 172 -1.16 -9.42 14.74
N GLN A 173 -1.11 -9.01 16.01
CA GLN A 173 -1.00 -9.93 17.14
C GLN A 173 -1.81 -9.40 18.32
N PHE A 174 -2.85 -10.13 18.70
CA PHE A 174 -3.63 -9.85 19.90
C PHE A 174 -3.01 -10.54 21.12
N ILE A 175 -3.27 -10.00 22.32
CA ILE A 175 -2.83 -10.57 23.60
C ILE A 175 -3.98 -10.70 24.59
N LEU A 176 -3.88 -11.69 25.46
CA LEU A 176 -4.70 -11.85 26.64
C LEU A 176 -3.90 -11.50 27.91
N PRO A 177 -4.57 -11.18 29.02
CA PRO A 177 -3.88 -10.93 30.29
C PRO A 177 -3.00 -12.12 30.67
N SER A 178 -1.76 -11.83 31.11
CA SER A 178 -0.71 -12.78 31.48
C SER A 178 0.05 -13.46 30.33
N ASP A 179 -0.24 -13.10 29.07
CA ASP A 179 0.56 -13.58 27.92
C ASP A 179 2.02 -13.11 28.02
N THR A 180 2.93 -13.94 27.51
CA THR A 180 4.39 -13.68 27.51
C THR A 180 4.87 -12.97 26.24
N ILE A 181 3.95 -12.57 25.37
CA ILE A 181 4.21 -11.86 24.11
C ILE A 181 3.59 -10.47 24.16
N GLN A 182 4.04 -9.55 23.31
CA GLN A 182 3.48 -8.20 23.19
C GLN A 182 2.40 -8.14 22.10
N GLU A 183 1.41 -7.28 22.27
CA GLU A 183 0.50 -6.88 21.21
C GLU A 183 1.28 -6.23 20.07
N LYS A 184 0.83 -6.47 18.84
CA LYS A 184 1.34 -5.78 17.64
C LYS A 184 0.19 -5.25 16.83
N LEU A 185 0.24 -3.95 16.55
CA LEU A 185 -0.71 -3.28 15.69
C LEU A 185 0.01 -2.24 14.84
N THR A 186 -0.46 -2.10 13.61
CA THR A 186 -0.04 -1.05 12.68
C THR A 186 -1.23 -0.15 12.41
N PHE A 187 -1.06 1.15 12.62
CA PHE A 187 -1.98 2.18 12.16
C PHE A 187 -1.39 2.88 10.95
N GLY A 188 -2.19 3.09 9.91
CA GLY A 188 -1.76 3.82 8.73
C GLY A 188 -2.80 4.79 8.22
N SER A 189 -2.33 5.85 7.57
CA SER A 189 -3.17 6.81 6.87
C SER A 189 -2.45 7.34 5.64
N SER A 190 -3.05 7.13 4.46
CA SER A 190 -2.57 7.59 3.15
C SER A 190 -3.58 8.57 2.58
N ASN A 191 -3.18 9.83 2.44
CA ASN A 191 -4.07 10.93 2.07
C ASN A 191 -3.53 11.67 0.85
N LEU A 192 -4.45 12.03 -0.03
CA LEU A 192 -4.18 12.80 -1.23
C LEU A 192 -5.19 13.96 -1.31
N PHE A 193 -4.69 15.17 -1.06
CA PHE A 193 -5.48 16.40 -1.11
C PHE A 193 -5.39 17.05 -2.48
N PHE A 194 -6.52 17.38 -3.08
CA PHE A 194 -6.57 18.08 -4.37
C PHE A 194 -6.84 19.57 -4.11
N LEU A 195 -5.93 20.44 -4.55
CA LEU A 195 -6.05 21.89 -4.39
C LEU A 195 -6.76 22.56 -5.58
N SER A 196 -6.90 21.83 -6.69
CA SER A 196 -7.64 22.24 -7.87
C SER A 196 -8.40 21.05 -8.45
N ASP A 197 -9.46 21.32 -9.22
CA ASP A 197 -10.21 20.26 -9.89
C ASP A 197 -9.30 19.52 -10.90
N THR A 198 -9.52 18.23 -10.99
CA THR A 198 -8.83 17.31 -11.89
C THR A 198 -8.99 17.66 -13.38
N SER A 199 -10.02 18.43 -13.74
CA SER A 199 -10.25 18.91 -15.11
C SER A 199 -9.36 20.09 -15.52
N ASN A 200 -8.70 20.75 -14.57
CA ASN A 200 -7.94 21.97 -14.85
C ASN A 200 -6.63 21.69 -15.59
N THR A 201 -6.16 22.68 -16.35
CA THR A 201 -4.87 22.61 -17.05
C THR A 201 -3.70 22.39 -16.09
N ILE A 202 -3.81 22.91 -14.87
CA ILE A 202 -2.87 22.69 -13.77
C ILE A 202 -3.60 22.00 -12.62
N MET A 203 -3.16 20.79 -12.29
CA MET A 203 -3.60 20.04 -11.13
C MET A 203 -2.51 20.10 -10.06
N LEU A 204 -2.86 20.60 -8.88
CA LEU A 204 -1.98 20.63 -7.72
C LEU A 204 -2.50 19.65 -6.66
N THR A 205 -1.61 18.81 -6.15
CA THR A 205 -1.96 17.74 -5.22
C THR A 205 -0.93 17.62 -4.11
N ILE A 206 -1.38 17.36 -2.89
CA ILE A 206 -0.52 17.18 -1.71
C ILE A 206 -0.74 15.74 -1.19
N PRO A 207 0.24 14.83 -1.35
CA PRO A 207 0.27 13.58 -0.59
C PRO A 207 0.70 13.82 0.86
N LEU A 208 0.02 13.17 1.80
CA LEU A 208 0.38 13.09 3.21
C LEU A 208 0.13 11.67 3.73
N GLN A 209 1.17 11.04 4.24
CA GLN A 209 1.15 9.63 4.60
C GLN A 209 1.81 9.43 5.95
N VAL A 210 1.21 8.59 6.78
CA VAL A 210 1.70 8.24 8.11
C VAL A 210 1.53 6.74 8.32
N LEU A 211 2.56 6.09 8.84
CA LEU A 211 2.56 4.69 9.26
C LEU A 211 3.11 4.60 10.67
N ILE A 212 2.38 3.96 11.56
CA ILE A 212 2.71 3.82 12.98
C ILE A 212 2.68 2.34 13.32
N ASP A 213 3.82 1.78 13.71
CA ASP A 213 3.91 0.42 14.21
C ASP A 213 4.05 0.46 15.73
N HIS A 214 3.13 -0.17 16.43
CA HIS A 214 3.15 -0.28 17.87
C HIS A 214 3.35 -1.74 18.29
N THR A 215 4.37 -1.97 19.10
CA THR A 215 4.62 -3.24 19.78
C THR A 215 4.62 -2.97 21.28
N GLY A 216 3.62 -3.47 21.99
CA GLY A 216 3.39 -3.11 23.37
C GLY A 216 2.24 -3.87 23.99
N GLY A 217 1.73 -3.43 25.12
CA GLY A 217 0.63 -4.12 25.79
C GLY A 217 0.64 -3.85 27.29
N GLN A 218 -0.51 -4.04 27.91
CA GLN A 218 -0.67 -3.93 29.35
C GLN A 218 -0.92 -5.33 29.93
N SER A 219 -0.54 -5.55 31.18
CA SER A 219 -0.82 -6.80 31.90
C SER A 219 -0.24 -8.07 31.26
N THR A 220 0.89 -7.93 30.56
CA THR A 220 1.66 -9.03 29.97
C THR A 220 2.83 -9.43 30.87
N ASN A 221 3.19 -10.71 30.89
CA ASN A 221 4.35 -11.24 31.61
C ASN A 221 5.62 -11.22 30.73
N THR A 222 5.91 -10.07 30.12
CA THR A 222 7.10 -9.89 29.27
C THR A 222 8.00 -8.80 29.83
N ASN A 223 9.31 -9.01 29.70
CA ASN A 223 10.33 -8.03 30.07
C ASN A 223 10.76 -7.14 28.90
N SER A 224 10.09 -7.26 27.75
CA SER A 224 10.40 -6.51 26.55
C SER A 224 9.90 -5.06 26.65
N ASN A 225 10.68 -4.12 26.13
CA ASN A 225 10.29 -2.72 26.11
C ASN A 225 9.12 -2.50 25.14
N ILE A 226 8.24 -1.57 25.49
CA ILE A 226 7.21 -1.06 24.58
C ILE A 226 7.89 -0.17 23.54
N GLN A 227 7.50 -0.31 22.28
CA GLN A 227 8.02 0.47 21.16
C GLN A 227 6.89 0.99 20.28
N THR A 228 7.02 2.24 19.86
CA THR A 228 6.19 2.82 18.80
C THR A 228 7.12 3.46 17.77
N LEU A 229 7.05 2.99 16.53
CA LEU A 229 7.77 3.55 15.39
C LEU A 229 6.79 4.38 14.56
N VAL A 230 7.24 5.54 14.10
CA VAL A 230 6.44 6.45 13.28
C VAL A 230 7.22 6.81 12.03
N ASN A 231 6.66 6.48 10.88
CA ASN A 231 7.15 6.89 9.57
C ASN A 231 6.14 7.84 8.94
N SER A 232 6.62 8.91 8.31
CA SER A 232 5.75 9.85 7.60
C SER A 232 6.38 10.31 6.31
N ASP A 233 5.53 10.56 5.31
CA ASP A 233 5.89 11.07 4.01
C ASP A 233 4.95 12.21 3.62
N PHE A 234 5.50 13.27 3.04
CA PHE A 234 4.76 14.43 2.57
C PHE A 234 5.39 14.98 1.31
N GLY A 235 4.58 15.59 0.44
CA GLY A 235 5.11 16.18 -0.78
C GLY A 235 4.14 17.08 -1.51
N PHE A 236 4.54 17.49 -2.70
CA PHE A 236 3.73 18.29 -3.62
C PHE A 236 3.84 17.71 -5.02
N ASN A 237 2.72 17.58 -5.71
CA ASN A 237 2.65 17.11 -7.10
C ASN A 237 1.95 18.17 -7.95
N ILE A 238 2.56 18.50 -9.09
CA ILE A 238 1.99 19.39 -10.10
C ILE A 238 1.87 18.61 -11.40
N LYS A 239 0.65 18.46 -11.91
CA LYS A 239 0.42 17.92 -13.26
C LYS A 239 -0.06 19.04 -14.17
N TYR A 240 0.64 19.23 -15.29
CA TYR A 240 0.25 20.16 -16.33
C TYR A 240 -0.27 19.40 -17.55
N LYS A 241 -1.53 19.63 -17.92
CA LYS A 241 -2.13 19.02 -19.11
C LYS A 241 -1.69 19.80 -20.34
N VAL A 242 -0.74 19.26 -21.10
CA VAL A 242 -0.30 19.82 -22.37
C VAL A 242 -1.38 19.59 -23.44
N LEU A 243 -2.04 20.66 -23.87
CA LEU A 243 -3.00 20.62 -24.98
C LEU A 243 -2.24 20.90 -26.30
N SER A 244 -1.67 19.86 -26.92
CA SER A 244 -1.02 19.96 -28.23
C SER A 244 -1.77 19.12 -29.28
N LYS A 245 -2.09 19.73 -30.43
CA LYS A 245 -2.63 18.98 -31.60
C LYS A 245 -1.60 18.04 -32.23
N SER A 246 -0.32 18.23 -31.94
CA SER A 246 0.80 17.49 -32.55
C SER A 246 1.28 16.31 -31.69
N ILE A 247 0.80 16.17 -30.45
CA ILE A 247 1.14 15.06 -29.56
C ILE A 247 -0.11 14.19 -29.42
N LYS A 248 -0.21 13.13 -30.22
CA LYS A 248 -1.20 12.07 -29.99
C LYS A 248 -0.77 11.30 -28.75
N SER A 249 -1.66 11.16 -27.78
CA SER A 249 -1.46 10.22 -26.67
C SER A 249 -1.35 8.81 -27.25
N ILE A 250 -0.24 8.12 -26.94
CA ILE A 250 -0.08 6.68 -27.13
C ILE A 250 -0.75 5.99 -25.93
#